data_AF-A0A2U9S9C3-F1
#
_entry.id   AF-A0A2U9S9C3-F1
#
_cell.length_a   1.000
_cell.length_b   1.000
_cell.length_c   1.000
_cell.angle_alpha   90.00
_cell.angle_beta   90.00
_cell.angle_gamma   90.00
#
_symmetry.space_group_name_H-M   'P 1'
#
loop_
_entity.id
_entity.type
_entity.pdbx_description
1 polymer ?
#
loop_
_entity_poly.entity_id
_entity_poly.type
_entity_poly.pdbx_seq_one_letter_code
_entity_poly.pdbx_strand_id
1 'polypeptide(L)'
;MFEGNGVGNVVGLALDNMATANANAAAARRANELGRRWEEYAHTLETRVRELEDALAVCRAEAEARAAQVFAFAEAHKGSPLLAESGNHYSDGSPKSMARMIFEAAFDKAALGLGITNPTARREN
;
A
#
# COMPACT_ATOMS: atom_id res chain seq x y z
N MET A 1 -9.63 -45.98 -68.02
CA MET A 1 -10.92 -45.91 -67.32
C MET A 1 -10.68 -45.29 -65.96
N PHE A 2 -11.18 -44.05 -65.82
CA PHE A 2 -11.42 -43.21 -64.66
C PHE A 2 -10.64 -43.39 -63.34
N GLU A 3 -9.70 -42.45 -63.19
CA GLU A 3 -9.45 -41.64 -62.00
C GLU A 3 -10.71 -41.43 -61.15
N GLY A 4 -10.68 -41.92 -59.91
CA GLY A 4 -11.80 -41.81 -58.98
C GLY A 4 -11.36 -42.02 -57.55
N ASN A 5 -10.43 -41.21 -57.05
CA ASN A 5 -10.08 -41.18 -55.61
C ASN A 5 -9.51 -39.83 -55.11
N GLY A 6 -9.34 -38.82 -55.97
CA GLY A 6 -8.76 -37.54 -55.56
C GLY A 6 -9.72 -36.60 -54.84
N VAL A 7 -11.01 -36.61 -55.21
CA VAL A 7 -11.98 -35.59 -54.76
C VAL A 7 -12.36 -35.75 -53.28
N GLY A 8 -12.55 -36.98 -52.80
CA GLY A 8 -12.88 -37.23 -51.38
C GLY A 8 -11.75 -36.85 -50.42
N ASN A 9 -10.50 -37.04 -50.84
CA ASN A 9 -9.31 -36.73 -50.03
C ASN A 9 -9.08 -35.21 -49.92
N VAL A 10 -9.31 -34.47 -51.02
CA VAL A 10 -9.21 -33.00 -51.05
C VAL A 10 -10.32 -32.35 -50.22
N VAL A 11 -11.55 -32.87 -50.27
CA VAL A 11 -12.66 -32.35 -49.46
C VAL A 11 -12.45 -32.64 -47.97
N GLY A 12 -11.95 -33.82 -47.59
CA GLY A 12 -11.58 -34.13 -46.20
C GLY A 12 -10.51 -33.19 -45.65
N LEU A 13 -9.41 -33.00 -46.38
CA LEU A 13 -8.35 -32.05 -46.02
C LEU A 13 -8.87 -30.60 -45.90
N ALA A 14 -9.77 -30.17 -46.78
CA ALA A 14 -10.37 -28.84 -46.71
C ALA A 14 -11.22 -28.66 -45.45
N LEU A 15 -12.01 -29.68 -45.07
CA LEU A 15 -12.83 -29.65 -43.86
C LEU A 15 -11.98 -29.64 -42.59
N ASP A 16 -10.91 -30.43 -42.53
CA ASP A 16 -9.98 -30.46 -41.39
C ASP A 16 -9.22 -29.13 -41.24
N ASN A 17 -8.81 -28.53 -42.36
CA ASN A 17 -8.20 -27.20 -42.37
C ASN A 17 -9.17 -26.12 -41.89
N MET A 18 -10.45 -26.18 -42.31
CA MET A 18 -11.48 -25.26 -41.83
C MET A 18 -11.78 -25.43 -40.34
N ALA A 19 -11.87 -26.67 -39.85
CA ALA A 19 -12.07 -26.95 -38.43
C ALA A 19 -10.92 -26.41 -37.58
N THR A 20 -9.68 -26.62 -38.04
CA THR A 20 -8.47 -26.12 -37.38
C THR A 20 -8.42 -24.58 -37.40
N ALA A 21 -8.74 -23.95 -38.53
CA ALA A 21 -8.81 -22.49 -38.64
C ALA A 21 -9.86 -21.89 -37.70
N ASN A 22 -11.04 -22.52 -37.59
CA ASN A 22 -12.09 -22.08 -36.67
C ASN A 22 -11.68 -22.24 -35.20
N ALA A 23 -11.02 -23.35 -34.85
CA ALA A 23 -10.49 -23.58 -33.51
C ALA A 23 -9.43 -22.53 -33.13
N ASN A 24 -8.51 -22.23 -34.05
CA ASN A 24 -7.49 -21.20 -33.87
C ASN A 24 -8.12 -19.80 -33.72
N ALA A 25 -9.12 -19.46 -34.54
CA ALA A 25 -9.84 -18.18 -34.42
C ALA A 25 -10.58 -18.06 -33.09
N ALA A 26 -11.19 -19.15 -32.59
CA ALA A 26 -11.82 -19.16 -31.28
C ALA A 26 -10.80 -19.03 -30.13
N ALA A 27 -9.65 -19.71 -30.24
CA ALA A 27 -8.56 -19.57 -29.28
C ALA A 27 -8.00 -18.14 -29.25
N ALA A 28 -7.76 -17.53 -30.42
CA ALA A 28 -7.29 -16.15 -30.52
C ALA A 28 -8.27 -15.15 -29.89
N ARG A 29 -9.58 -15.31 -30.13
CA ARG A 29 -10.61 -14.47 -29.50
C ARG A 29 -10.57 -14.57 -27.97
N ARG A 30 -10.49 -15.79 -27.43
CA ARG A 30 -10.39 -16.02 -25.97
C ARG A 30 -9.12 -15.43 -25.38
N ALA A 31 -7.98 -15.58 -26.08
CA ALA A 31 -6.71 -15.00 -25.65
C ALA A 31 -6.77 -13.47 -25.60
N ASN A 32 -7.35 -12.84 -26.62
CA ASN A 32 -7.54 -11.39 -26.65
C ASN A 32 -8.47 -10.90 -25.54
N GLU A 33 -9.58 -11.60 -25.29
CA GLU A 33 -10.51 -11.23 -24.22
C GLU A 33 -9.85 -11.38 -22.84
N LEU A 34 -9.09 -12.45 -22.63
CA LEU A 34 -8.31 -12.64 -21.41
C LEU A 34 -7.26 -11.54 -21.25
N GLY A 35 -6.56 -11.18 -22.34
CA GLY A 35 -5.59 -10.08 -22.37
C GLY A 35 -6.21 -8.76 -21.93
N ARG A 36 -7.38 -8.40 -22.48
CA ARG A 36 -8.11 -7.19 -22.09
C ARG A 36 -8.50 -7.20 -20.61
N ARG A 37 -8.97 -8.33 -20.08
CA ARG A 37 -9.30 -8.46 -18.65
C ARG A 37 -8.07 -8.28 -17.76
N TRP A 38 -6.91 -8.79 -18.18
CA TRP A 38 -5.66 -8.58 -17.47
C TRP A 38 -5.19 -7.13 -17.52
N GLU A 39 -5.33 -6.45 -18.66
CA GLU A 39 -5.03 -5.02 -18.80
C GLU A 39 -5.92 -4.18 -17.87
N GLU A 40 -7.24 -4.43 -17.85
CA GLU A 40 -8.17 -3.74 -16.95
C GLU A 40 -7.85 -3.99 -15.47
N TYR A 41 -7.49 -5.23 -15.12
CA TYR A 41 -7.08 -5.58 -13.76
C TYR A 41 -5.76 -4.91 -13.36
N ALA A 42 -4.77 -4.89 -14.26
CA ALA A 42 -3.49 -4.20 -14.05
C ALA A 42 -3.71 -2.71 -13.82
N HIS A 43 -4.50 -2.05 -14.67
CA HIS A 43 -4.84 -0.63 -14.50
C HIS A 43 -5.55 -0.36 -13.17
N THR A 44 -6.46 -1.23 -12.75
CA THR A 44 -7.15 -1.11 -11.45
C THR A 44 -6.17 -1.20 -10.28
N LEU A 45 -5.22 -2.14 -10.35
CA LEU A 45 -4.17 -2.27 -9.35
C LEU A 45 -3.25 -1.07 -9.31
N GLU A 46 -2.81 -0.57 -10.46
CA GLU A 46 -1.95 0.61 -10.57
C GLU A 46 -2.60 1.85 -9.95
N THR A 47 -3.89 2.09 -10.22
CA THR A 47 -4.65 3.17 -9.59
C THR A 47 -4.68 3.02 -8.08
N ARG A 48 -4.98 1.81 -7.59
CA ARG A 48 -5.06 1.57 -6.14
C ARG A 48 -3.71 1.71 -5.43
N VAL A 49 -2.61 1.33 -6.10
CA VAL A 49 -1.25 1.57 -5.59
C VAL A 49 -1.00 3.07 -5.48
N ARG A 50 -1.32 3.85 -6.52
CA ARG A 50 -1.16 5.31 -6.49
C ARG A 50 -1.97 5.97 -5.37
N GLU A 51 -3.23 5.58 -5.19
CA GLU A 51 -4.08 6.09 -4.11
C GLU A 51 -3.49 5.80 -2.72
N LEU A 52 -2.91 4.61 -2.52
CA LEU A 52 -2.26 4.24 -1.26
C LEU A 52 -0.94 5.00 -1.05
N GLU A 53 -0.17 5.23 -2.11
CA GLU A 53 1.04 6.06 -2.06
C GLU A 53 0.71 7.51 -1.67
N ASP A 54 -0.33 8.09 -2.26
CA ASP A 54 -0.80 9.44 -1.92
C ASP A 54 -1.28 9.52 -0.47
N ALA A 55 -2.09 8.54 -0.02
CA ALA A 55 -2.54 8.47 1.37
C ALA A 55 -1.37 8.35 2.35
N LEU A 56 -0.37 7.52 2.02
CA LEU A 56 0.84 7.37 2.84
C LEU A 56 1.65 8.67 2.90
N ALA A 57 1.77 9.40 1.78
CA ALA A 57 2.46 10.69 1.73
C ALA A 57 1.78 11.72 2.65
N VAL A 58 0.44 11.80 2.62
CA VAL A 58 -0.33 12.66 3.53
C VAL A 58 -0.10 12.26 4.99
N CYS A 59 -0.20 10.97 5.33
CA CYS A 59 0.04 10.51 6.69
C CYS A 59 1.45 10.83 7.20
N ARG A 60 2.47 10.73 6.34
CA ARG A 60 3.86 11.11 6.69
C ARG A 60 3.97 12.61 6.94
N ALA A 61 3.42 13.43 6.05
CA ALA A 61 3.42 14.88 6.20
C ALA A 61 2.71 15.32 7.50
N GLU A 62 1.56 14.70 7.83
CA GLU A 62 0.88 14.97 9.09
C GLU A 62 1.71 14.56 10.32
N ALA A 63 2.37 13.42 10.28
CA ALA A 63 3.23 12.95 11.37
C ALA A 63 4.42 13.90 11.59
N GLU A 64 5.06 14.35 10.52
CA GLU A 64 6.15 15.33 10.57
C GLU A 64 5.65 16.69 11.07
N ALA A 65 4.50 17.16 10.61
CA ALA A 65 3.89 18.40 11.07
C ALA A 65 3.58 18.35 12.58
N ARG A 66 3.01 17.24 13.08
CA ARG A 66 2.77 17.05 14.52
C ARG A 66 4.08 17.01 15.30
N ALA A 67 5.12 16.34 14.79
CA ALA A 67 6.43 16.33 15.42
C ALA A 67 7.03 17.74 15.51
N ALA A 68 6.93 18.52 14.43
CA ALA A 68 7.37 19.92 14.41
C ALA A 68 6.58 20.79 15.40
N GLN A 69 5.27 20.60 15.52
CA GLN A 69 4.45 21.29 16.53
C GLN A 69 4.89 20.96 17.96
N VAL A 70 5.16 19.68 18.25
CA VAL A 70 5.66 19.25 19.56
C VAL A 70 7.03 19.87 19.85
N PHE A 71 7.93 19.87 18.86
CA PHE A 71 9.25 20.48 18.99
C PHE A 71 9.18 21.99 19.24
N ALA A 72 8.38 22.71 18.43
CA ALA A 72 8.17 24.15 18.61
C ALA A 72 7.55 24.48 19.97
N PHE A 73 6.61 23.65 20.44
CA PHE A 73 6.04 23.76 21.78
C PHE A 73 7.11 23.55 22.86
N ALA A 74 8.01 22.58 22.67
CA ALA A 74 9.10 22.32 23.61
C ALA A 74 10.12 23.47 23.68
N GLU A 75 10.51 24.02 22.54
CA GLU A 75 11.41 25.18 22.49
C GLU A 75 10.80 26.41 23.15
N ALA A 76 9.50 26.66 22.92
CA ALA A 76 8.77 27.79 23.50
C ALA A 76 8.51 27.61 25.01
N HIS A 77 8.44 26.38 25.50
CA HIS A 77 8.03 26.07 26.87
C HIS A 77 9.02 25.14 27.58
N LYS A 78 10.29 25.53 27.63
CA LYS A 78 11.42 24.74 28.21
C LYS A 78 11.23 24.27 29.66
N GLY A 79 10.39 24.96 30.45
CA GLY A 79 10.07 24.59 31.84
C GLY A 79 8.68 23.95 32.00
N SER A 80 8.03 23.56 30.91
CA SER A 80 6.68 23.01 30.95
C SER A 80 6.69 21.66 31.68
N PRO A 81 5.88 21.49 32.75
CA PRO A 81 5.71 20.17 33.36
C PRO A 81 5.16 19.17 32.34
N LEU A 82 4.42 19.63 31.32
CA LEU A 82 3.97 18.81 30.18
C LEU A 82 5.11 18.29 29.29
N LEU A 83 6.39 18.47 29.61
CA LEU A 83 7.51 17.94 28.84
C LEU A 83 8.52 17.15 29.70
N ALA A 84 8.40 17.17 31.03
CA ALA A 84 9.30 16.45 31.93
C ALA A 84 9.09 14.92 31.92
N GLU A 85 10.18 14.20 32.24
CA GLU A 85 10.43 12.75 32.23
C GLU A 85 9.40 11.88 33.01
N SER A 86 9.41 10.57 32.71
CA SER A 86 8.37 9.56 32.94
C SER A 86 8.23 9.00 34.36
N GLY A 87 6.97 9.04 34.83
CA GLY A 87 6.40 8.34 35.98
C GLY A 87 4.91 8.74 36.09
N ASN A 88 4.12 8.15 37.00
CA ASN A 88 2.79 8.70 37.33
C ASN A 88 2.86 10.12 37.93
N HIS A 89 4.07 10.60 38.18
CA HIS A 89 4.38 11.88 38.78
C HIS A 89 5.47 12.59 37.96
N TYR A 90 5.51 13.92 38.02
CA TYR A 90 6.62 14.71 37.50
C TYR A 90 7.86 14.57 38.41
N SER A 91 9.00 15.14 38.02
CA SER A 91 10.25 15.13 38.80
C SER A 91 10.13 15.78 40.18
N ASP A 92 9.13 16.64 40.36
CA ASP A 92 8.78 17.27 41.65
C ASP A 92 7.87 16.41 42.54
N GLY A 93 7.46 15.22 42.05
CA GLY A 93 6.59 14.29 42.76
C GLY A 93 5.09 14.59 42.63
N SER A 94 4.67 15.61 41.87
CA SER A 94 3.25 15.89 41.64
C SER A 94 2.64 14.96 40.59
N PRO A 95 1.39 14.50 40.74
CA PRO A 95 0.81 13.49 39.85
C PRO A 95 0.51 14.05 38.45
N LYS A 96 0.79 13.24 37.43
CA LYS A 96 0.48 13.58 36.03
C LYS A 96 -1.01 13.47 35.77
N SER A 97 -1.51 14.32 34.88
CA SER A 97 -2.89 14.20 34.41
C SER A 97 -3.06 12.99 33.47
N MET A 98 -4.28 12.47 33.39
CA MET A 98 -4.63 11.39 32.45
C MET A 98 -4.23 11.74 31.00
N ALA A 99 -4.46 12.99 30.60
CA ALA A 99 -4.11 13.48 29.27
C ALA A 99 -2.60 13.39 28.98
N ARG A 100 -1.75 13.67 29.98
CA ARG A 100 -0.29 13.58 29.84
C ARG A 100 0.17 12.13 29.66
N MET A 101 -0.38 11.20 30.43
CA MET A 101 -0.06 9.77 30.30
C MET A 101 -0.47 9.21 28.93
N ILE A 102 -1.63 9.62 28.41
CA ILE A 102 -2.11 9.23 27.07
C ILE A 102 -1.17 9.75 25.97
N PHE A 103 -0.73 11.00 26.09
CA PHE A 103 0.21 11.60 25.13
C PHE A 103 1.56 10.87 25.13
N GLU A 104 2.15 10.63 26.31
CA GLU A 104 3.44 9.93 26.43
C GLU A 104 3.39 8.53 25.79
N ALA A 105 2.33 7.76 26.07
CA ALA A 105 2.13 6.44 25.48
C ALA A 105 1.94 6.47 23.96
N ALA A 106 1.21 7.48 23.44
CA ALA A 106 1.01 7.65 22.00
C ALA A 106 2.32 8.04 21.28
N PHE A 107 3.11 8.93 21.88
CA PHE A 107 4.41 9.34 21.37
C PHE A 107 5.38 8.16 21.32
N ASP A 108 5.50 7.39 22.39
CA ASP A 108 6.43 6.24 22.45
C ASP A 108 6.07 5.18 21.42
N LYS A 109 4.77 4.91 21.26
CA LYS A 109 4.28 3.98 20.24
C LYS A 109 4.60 4.46 18.82
N ALA A 110 4.42 5.74 18.53
CA ALA A 110 4.74 6.31 17.23
C ALA A 110 6.26 6.30 16.97
N ALA A 111 7.05 6.65 17.97
CA ALA A 111 8.50 6.69 17.89
C ALA A 111 9.12 5.31 17.64
N LEU A 112 8.62 4.27 18.33
CA LEU A 112 9.01 2.88 18.08
C LEU A 112 8.63 2.43 16.66
N GLY A 113 7.45 2.84 16.17
CA GLY A 113 7.03 2.59 14.78
C GLY A 113 7.94 3.23 13.73
N LEU A 114 8.67 4.28 14.10
CA LEU A 114 9.66 4.97 13.26
C LEU A 114 11.10 4.43 13.46
N GLY A 115 11.28 3.35 14.21
CA GLY A 115 12.58 2.72 14.45
C GLY A 115 13.45 3.43 15.51
N ILE A 116 12.87 4.35 16.29
CA ILE A 116 13.58 5.00 17.40
C ILE A 116 13.63 4.02 18.57
N THR A 117 14.82 3.52 18.87
CA THR A 117 15.06 2.50 19.90
C THR A 117 14.86 3.00 21.32
N ASN A 118 15.01 4.30 21.57
CA ASN A 118 14.79 4.93 22.86
C ASN A 118 13.93 6.20 22.73
N PRO A 119 12.60 6.05 22.64
CA PRO A 119 11.66 7.18 22.57
C PRO A 119 11.74 8.11 23.79
N THR A 120 12.00 7.54 24.96
CA THR A 120 12.06 8.26 26.24
C THR A 120 13.16 9.31 26.23
N ALA A 121 14.39 8.91 25.89
CA ALA A 121 15.52 9.83 25.75
C ALA A 121 15.32 10.88 24.65
N ARG A 122 14.43 10.63 23.68
CA ARG A 122 14.12 11.58 22.60
C ARG A 122 13.05 12.60 22.97
N ARG A 123 12.29 12.39 24.05
CA ARG A 123 11.40 13.41 24.63
C ARG A 123 12.14 14.38 25.54
N GLU A 124 13.27 13.93 26.10
CA GLU A 124 14.08 14.66 27.08
C GLU A 124 15.12 15.60 26.45
N ASN A 125 15.44 15.39 25.16
CA ASN A 125 16.30 16.26 24.36
C ASN A 125 15.47 17.25 23.55
#